data_AF-A0A970I5B5-F1
#
_entry.id   AF-A0A970I5B5-F1
#
_cell.length_a   1.000
_cell.length_b   1.000
_cell.length_c   1.000
_cell.angle_alpha   90.00
_cell.angle_beta   90.00
_cell.angle_gamma   90.00
#
_symmetry.space_group_name_H-M   'P 1'
#
loop_
_entity.id
_entity.type
_entity.pdbx_description
1 polymer ?
#
loop_
_entity_poly.entity_id
_entity_poly.type
_entity_poly.pdbx_seq_one_letter_code
_entity_poly.pdbx_strand_id
1 'polypeptide(L)'
;MTIFAIILLILLGLLLLLLEFTVIPGVTVAGIGGLALLGGAVYMSFVHYGTLPGFITLAFVLIAAPLLIFRFFRSKTGKVMVLDTLVDGKIENINSEKITPGDTGITLGRLAPSGKVKVNGEVVEAQSTGS
;
A
#
# COMPACT_ATOMS: atom_id res chain seq x y z
N MET A 1 9.97 40.38 10.27
CA MET A 1 9.64 39.76 8.96
C MET A 1 10.28 38.37 8.78
N THR A 2 11.49 38.12 9.29
CA THR A 2 12.18 36.82 9.11
C THR A 2 11.62 35.67 9.97
N ILE A 3 11.18 35.89 11.21
CA ILE A 3 10.51 34.84 12.02
C ILE A 3 9.26 34.29 11.32
N PHE A 4 8.43 35.17 10.74
CA PHE A 4 7.23 34.75 10.02
C PHE A 4 7.57 33.84 8.83
N ALA A 5 8.61 34.19 8.07
CA ALA A 5 9.10 33.34 6.98
C ALA A 5 9.58 31.97 7.50
N ILE A 6 10.36 31.92 8.58
CA ILE A 6 10.83 30.65 9.17
C ILE A 6 9.64 29.77 9.59
N ILE A 7 8.65 30.35 10.28
CA ILE A 7 7.44 29.62 10.68
C ILE A 7 6.68 29.12 9.45
N LEU A 8 6.54 29.95 8.42
CA LEU A 8 5.87 29.56 7.17
C LEU A 8 6.60 28.41 6.47
N LEU A 9 7.93 28.45 6.36
CA LEU A 9 8.73 27.37 5.79
C LEU A 9 8.58 26.08 6.60
N ILE A 10 8.55 26.15 7.93
CA ILE A 10 8.35 24.97 8.79
C ILE A 10 6.96 24.38 8.56
N LEU A 11 5.91 25.20 8.60
CA LEU A 11 4.54 24.74 8.39
C LEU A 11 4.34 24.14 7.00
N LEU A 12 4.84 24.81 5.97
CA LEU A 12 4.73 24.32 4.59
C LEU A 12 5.57 23.06 4.37
N GLY A 13 6.78 22.99 4.93
CA GLY A 13 7.64 21.81 4.85
C GLY A 13 7.03 20.59 5.54
N LEU A 14 6.46 20.77 6.74
CA LEU A 14 5.72 19.72 7.45
C LEU A 14 4.45 19.31 6.70
N LEU A 15 3.71 20.26 6.13
CA LEU A 15 2.51 20.00 5.34
C LEU A 15 2.84 19.16 4.10
N LEU A 16 3.90 19.50 3.36
CA LEU A 16 4.33 18.75 2.18
C LEU A 16 4.77 17.32 2.52
N LEU A 17 5.51 17.16 3.62
CA LEU A 17 5.85 15.82 4.12
C LEU A 17 4.60 15.01 4.46
N LEU A 18 3.65 15.60 5.19
CA LEU A 18 2.38 14.92 5.48
C LEU A 18 1.62 14.58 4.18
N LEU A 19 1.58 15.48 3.20
CA LEU A 19 0.91 15.24 1.92
C LEU A 19 1.52 14.07 1.15
N GLU A 20 2.85 13.97 1.12
CA GLU A 20 3.55 12.81 0.53
C GLU A 20 3.13 11.49 1.20
N PHE A 21 3.18 11.43 2.53
CA PHE A 21 2.84 10.21 3.27
C PHE A 21 1.33 9.87 3.25
N THR A 22 0.46 10.86 3.08
CA THR A 22 -1.01 10.70 3.13
C THR A 22 -1.64 10.41 1.77
N VAL A 23 -1.23 11.12 0.72
CA VAL A 23 -1.94 11.13 -0.57
C VAL A 23 -1.29 10.20 -1.58
N ILE A 24 0.04 10.18 -1.67
CA ILE A 24 0.74 9.39 -2.69
C ILE A 24 1.91 8.63 -2.10
N PRO A 25 1.70 7.38 -1.66
CA PRO A 25 2.81 6.53 -1.25
C PRO A 25 3.78 6.36 -2.44
N GLY A 26 4.97 6.98 -2.34
CA GLY A 26 6.05 6.83 -3.32
C GLY A 26 6.30 8.01 -4.28
N VAL A 27 5.64 9.18 -4.13
CA VAL A 27 5.98 10.37 -4.95
C VAL A 27 6.95 11.30 -4.23
N THR A 28 8.22 11.20 -4.61
CA THR A 28 9.38 11.85 -3.97
C THR A 28 9.42 13.39 -4.07
N VAL A 29 8.64 14.01 -4.97
CA VAL A 29 8.75 15.46 -5.24
C VAL A 29 8.31 16.30 -4.04
N ALA A 30 7.20 15.93 -3.41
CA ALA A 30 6.71 16.63 -2.21
C ALA A 30 7.63 16.42 -1.01
N GLY A 31 8.23 15.23 -0.87
CA GLY A 31 9.19 14.93 0.18
C GLY A 31 10.48 15.72 0.10
N ILE A 32 11.08 15.72 -1.09
CA ILE A 32 12.29 16.50 -1.36
C ILE A 32 11.99 18.00 -1.15
N GLY A 33 10.85 18.48 -1.65
CA GLY A 33 10.40 19.87 -1.42
C GLY A 33 10.21 20.18 0.07
N GLY A 34 9.56 19.28 0.81
CA GLY A 34 9.35 19.42 2.25
C GLY A 34 10.67 19.48 3.02
N LEU A 35 11.60 18.57 2.75
CA LEU A 35 12.93 18.57 3.36
C LEU A 35 13.74 19.82 3.01
N ALA A 36 13.67 20.28 1.75
CA ALA A 36 14.35 21.51 1.33
C ALA A 36 13.80 22.73 2.07
N LEU A 37 12.49 22.83 2.27
CA LEU A 37 11.88 23.92 3.04
C LEU A 37 12.25 23.86 4.52
N LEU A 38 12.25 22.67 5.13
CA LEU A 38 12.68 22.50 6.52
C LEU A 38 14.17 22.84 6.71
N GLY A 39 15.01 22.37 5.79
CA GLY A 39 16.44 22.72 5.75
C GLY A 39 16.65 24.22 5.56
N GLY A 40 15.87 24.85 4.68
CA GLY A 40 15.87 26.30 4.48
C GLY A 40 15.46 27.08 5.74
N ALA A 41 14.46 26.60 6.48
CA ALA A 41 14.04 27.20 7.74
C ALA A 41 15.13 27.14 8.82
N VAL A 42 15.79 25.98 8.94
CA VAL A 42 16.91 25.79 9.87
C VAL A 42 18.07 26.70 9.47
N TYR A 43 18.42 26.72 8.18
CA TYR A 43 19.48 27.59 7.66
C TYR A 43 19.19 29.08 7.95
N MET A 44 17.98 29.55 7.66
CA MET A 44 17.58 30.93 7.97
C MET A 44 17.64 31.22 9.49
N SER A 45 17.30 30.25 10.33
CA SER A 45 17.39 30.40 11.78
C SER A 45 18.85 30.59 12.22
N PHE A 46 19.78 29.80 11.71
CA PHE A 46 21.22 29.95 11.99
C PHE A 46 21.77 31.29 11.48
N VAL A 47 21.43 31.69 10.26
CA VAL A 47 21.96 32.93 9.64
C VAL A 47 21.43 34.19 10.32
N HIS A 48 20.14 34.24 10.65
CA HIS A 48 19.50 35.46 11.15
C HIS A 48 19.44 35.56 12.67
N TYR A 49 19.44 34.44 13.39
CA TYR A 49 19.26 34.40 14.84
C TYR A 49 20.45 33.77 15.58
N GLY A 50 21.44 33.26 14.85
CA GLY A 50 22.66 32.72 15.41
C GLY A 50 22.52 31.28 15.91
N THR A 51 23.56 30.82 16.61
CA THR A 51 23.78 29.40 16.90
C THR A 51 22.71 28.80 17.83
N LEU A 52 22.35 29.53 18.89
CA LEU A 52 21.46 29.01 19.92
C LEU A 52 20.02 28.81 19.41
N PRO A 53 19.38 29.81 18.75
CA PRO A 53 18.07 29.62 18.11
C PRO A 53 18.10 28.64 16.93
N GLY A 54 19.20 28.61 16.17
CA GLY A 54 19.42 27.64 15.10
C GLY A 54 19.35 26.19 15.59
N PHE A 55 20.05 25.86 16.68
CA PHE A 55 20.00 24.53 17.28
C PHE A 55 18.63 24.18 17.86
N ILE A 56 17.94 25.14 18.49
CA ILE A 56 16.56 24.93 18.96
C ILE A 56 15.64 24.59 17.78
N THR A 57 15.76 25.32 16.68
CA THR A 57 14.96 25.11 15.47
C THR A 57 15.26 23.75 14.83
N LEU A 58 16.54 23.38 14.74
CA LEU A 58 16.97 22.08 14.25
C LEU A 58 16.42 20.93 15.09
N ALA A 59 16.56 21.03 16.43
CA ALA A 59 16.04 20.02 17.35
C ALA A 59 14.51 19.90 17.23
N PHE A 60 13.81 21.02 17.12
CA PHE A 60 12.36 21.03 16.91
C PHE A 60 11.99 20.32 15.61
N VAL A 61 12.63 20.63 14.48
CA VAL A 61 12.34 19.99 13.18
C VAL A 61 12.62 18.48 13.22
N LEU A 62 13.76 18.08 13.81
CA LEU A 62 14.15 16.66 13.93
C LEU A 62 13.23 15.85 14.84
N ILE A 63 12.54 16.47 15.80
CA ILE A 63 11.58 15.80 16.67
C ILE A 63 10.17 15.86 16.06
N ALA A 64 9.74 17.04 15.63
CA ALA A 64 8.37 17.29 15.16
C ALA A 64 8.05 16.52 13.88
N ALA A 65 8.95 16.50 12.89
CA ALA A 65 8.68 15.82 11.62
C ALA A 65 8.50 14.29 11.81
N PRO A 66 9.42 13.55 12.45
CA PRO A 66 9.23 12.12 12.70
C PRO A 66 8.06 11.83 13.64
N LEU A 67 7.82 12.67 14.65
CA LEU A 67 6.69 12.50 15.58
C LEU A 67 5.35 12.61 14.85
N LEU A 68 5.19 13.61 13.97
CA LEU A 68 3.99 13.79 13.16
C LEU A 68 3.79 12.61 12.21
N ILE A 69 4.84 12.18 11.52
CA ILE A 69 4.79 11.02 10.62
C ILE A 69 4.40 9.76 11.42
N PHE A 70 5.10 9.45 12.52
CA PHE A 70 4.80 8.29 13.35
C PHE A 70 3.36 8.32 13.89
N ARG A 71 2.90 9.48 14.37
CA ARG A 71 1.53 9.65 14.87
C ARG A 71 0.49 9.46 13.79
N PHE A 72 0.80 9.86 12.55
CA PHE A 72 -0.05 9.66 11.38
C PHE A 72 -0.15 8.19 10.97
N PHE A 73 0.99 7.49 10.89
CA PHE A 73 1.01 6.05 10.60
C PHE A 73 0.29 5.23 11.67
N ARG A 74 0.37 5.63 12.94
CA ARG A 74 -0.36 4.97 14.04
C ARG A 74 -1.88 5.21 13.96
N SER A 75 -2.33 6.33 13.38
CA SER A 75 -3.76 6.59 13.17
C SER A 75 -4.29 5.87 11.94
N LYS A 76 -4.58 4.58 12.08
CA LYS A 76 -5.56 3.80 11.29
C LYS A 76 -5.47 3.81 9.74
N THR A 77 -4.43 4.34 9.10
CA THR A 77 -4.27 4.20 7.63
C THR A 77 -3.82 2.78 7.23
N GLY A 78 -3.32 1.98 8.17
CA GLY A 78 -2.84 0.62 7.92
C GLY A 78 -3.92 -0.47 7.72
N LYS A 79 -5.21 -0.18 7.87
CA LYS A 79 -6.28 -1.20 7.69
C LYS A 79 -6.91 -1.25 6.29
N VAL A 80 -6.54 -0.34 5.39
CA VAL A 80 -7.23 -0.21 4.08
C VAL A 80 -6.33 -0.62 2.89
N MET A 81 -5.08 -0.99 3.15
CA MET A 81 -4.14 -1.48 2.12
C MET A 81 -3.67 -2.92 2.33
N VAL A 82 -4.46 -3.74 3.05
CA VAL A 82 -4.43 -5.18 2.83
C VAL A 82 -5.67 -5.48 2.02
N LEU A 83 -5.45 -5.81 0.75
CA LEU A 83 -6.48 -6.48 -0.02
C LEU A 83 -6.67 -7.85 0.64
N ASP A 84 -7.63 -7.95 1.55
CA ASP A 84 -8.20 -9.23 1.98
C ASP A 84 -9.00 -9.84 0.81
N THR A 85 -8.42 -9.89 -0.40
CA THR A 85 -8.82 -10.92 -1.36
C THR A 85 -8.25 -12.22 -0.85
N LEU A 86 -8.92 -12.77 0.16
CA LEU A 86 -9.24 -14.18 0.06
C LEU A 86 -10.02 -14.30 -1.25
N VAL A 87 -9.31 -14.68 -2.31
CA VAL A 87 -9.95 -15.30 -3.46
C VAL A 87 -10.52 -16.59 -2.90
N ASP A 88 -11.69 -16.50 -2.26
CA ASP A 88 -12.60 -17.62 -2.10
C ASP A 88 -13.22 -17.84 -3.48
N GLY A 89 -12.34 -18.15 -4.45
CA GLY A 89 -12.69 -18.87 -5.64
C GLY A 89 -13.07 -20.26 -5.15
N LYS A 90 -14.24 -20.35 -4.52
CA LYS A 90 -14.99 -21.58 -4.42
C LYS A 90 -15.30 -21.91 -5.86
N ILE A 91 -14.35 -22.61 -6.51
CA ILE A 91 -14.63 -23.42 -7.68
C ILE A 91 -15.82 -24.24 -7.19
N GLU A 92 -17.01 -23.95 -7.71
CA GLU A 92 -18.22 -24.68 -7.33
C GLU A 92 -17.85 -26.15 -7.43
N ASN A 93 -17.73 -26.75 -6.25
CA ASN A 93 -17.34 -28.14 -6.12
C ASN A 93 -18.31 -28.89 -7.00
N ILE A 94 -17.74 -29.64 -7.95
CA ILE A 94 -18.36 -30.73 -8.69
C ILE A 94 -19.65 -31.14 -7.99
N ASN A 95 -20.81 -30.99 -8.64
CA ASN A 95 -22.08 -31.26 -7.98
C ASN A 95 -22.13 -32.72 -7.49
N SER A 96 -21.85 -32.92 -6.20
CA SER A 96 -21.71 -34.25 -5.59
C SER A 96 -23.02 -35.04 -5.58
N GLU A 97 -24.16 -34.40 -5.82
CA GLU A 97 -25.44 -35.08 -6.02
C GLU A 97 -25.56 -35.70 -7.42
N LYS A 98 -24.80 -35.20 -8.39
CA LYS A 98 -24.85 -35.63 -9.80
C LYS A 98 -23.64 -36.41 -10.25
N ILE A 99 -22.49 -36.23 -9.61
CA ILE A 99 -21.24 -36.89 -9.99
C ILE A 99 -20.69 -37.60 -8.76
N THR A 100 -20.67 -38.92 -8.84
CA THR A 100 -20.19 -39.83 -7.80
C THR A 100 -19.07 -40.73 -8.33
N PRO A 101 -18.14 -41.21 -7.48
CA PRO A 101 -17.12 -42.15 -7.90
C PRO A 101 -17.75 -43.42 -8.49
N GLY A 102 -17.37 -43.77 -9.72
CA GLY A 102 -17.93 -44.90 -10.47
C GLY A 102 -18.83 -44.50 -11.63
N ASP A 103 -19.24 -43.23 -11.71
CA ASP A 103 -20.01 -42.73 -12.85
C ASP A 103 -19.22 -42.78 -14.16
N THR A 104 -19.91 -43.12 -15.25
CA THR A 104 -19.34 -43.13 -16.61
C THR A 104 -19.69 -41.82 -17.32
N GLY A 105 -18.70 -41.21 -17.97
CA GLY A 105 -18.86 -39.97 -18.72
C GLY A 105 -18.37 -40.07 -20.16
N ILE A 106 -18.70 -39.06 -20.97
CA ILE A 106 -18.24 -38.94 -22.36
C ILE A 106 -17.32 -37.72 -22.46
N THR A 107 -16.14 -37.89 -23.06
CA THR A 107 -15.23 -36.78 -23.34
C THR A 107 -15.82 -35.89 -24.44
N LEU A 108 -15.80 -34.57 -24.23
CA LEU A 108 -16.23 -33.60 -25.25
C LEU A 108 -15.10 -33.21 -26.21
N GLY A 109 -13.86 -33.59 -25.88
CA GLY A 109 -12.69 -33.34 -26.68
C GLY A 109 -11.55 -34.28 -26.29
N ARG A 110 -10.33 -33.99 -26.76
CA ARG A 110 -9.15 -34.75 -26.38
C ARG A 110 -8.90 -34.63 -24.87
N LEU A 111 -8.73 -35.75 -24.19
CA LEU A 111 -8.39 -35.85 -22.77
C LEU A 111 -6.95 -36.35 -22.64
N ALA A 112 -5.98 -35.42 -22.62
CA ALA A 112 -4.54 -35.78 -22.59
C ALA A 112 -3.66 -34.67 -21.98
N PRO A 113 -3.35 -34.71 -20.67
CA PRO A 113 -4.02 -35.51 -19.64
C PRO A 113 -5.32 -34.84 -19.17
N SER A 114 -5.50 -33.53 -19.32
CA SER A 114 -6.73 -32.82 -18.95
C SER A 114 -7.65 -32.56 -20.14
N GLY A 115 -8.93 -32.36 -19.86
CA GLY A 115 -9.97 -32.15 -20.86
C GLY A 115 -11.35 -32.02 -20.23
N LYS A 116 -12.35 -31.66 -21.03
CA LYS A 116 -13.75 -31.56 -20.57
C LYS A 116 -14.50 -32.87 -20.80
N VAL A 117 -15.20 -33.32 -19.78
CA VAL A 117 -16.02 -34.54 -19.79
C VAL A 117 -17.45 -34.18 -19.39
N LYS A 118 -18.42 -34.81 -20.04
CA LYS A 118 -19.83 -34.72 -19.69
C LYS A 118 -20.22 -35.96 -18.88
N VAL A 119 -20.58 -35.77 -17.62
CA VAL A 119 -21.04 -36.82 -16.69
C VAL A 119 -22.43 -36.43 -16.19
N ASN A 120 -23.42 -37.32 -16.33
CA ASN A 120 -24.80 -37.08 -15.87
C ASN A 120 -25.40 -35.72 -16.28
N GLY A 121 -25.06 -35.25 -17.50
CA GLY A 121 -25.54 -33.99 -18.06
C GLY A 121 -24.69 -32.77 -17.73
N GLU A 122 -23.76 -32.88 -16.78
CA GLU A 122 -22.89 -31.79 -16.32
C GLU A 122 -21.52 -31.86 -17.00
N VAL A 123 -21.00 -30.71 -17.43
CA VAL A 123 -19.70 -30.62 -18.09
C VAL A 123 -18.67 -30.17 -17.07
N VAL A 124 -17.72 -31.05 -16.77
CA VAL A 124 -16.67 -30.81 -15.78
C VAL A 124 -15.29 -30.96 -16.40
N GLU A 125 -14.29 -30.34 -15.78
CA GLU A 125 -12.89 -30.58 -16.10
C GLU A 125 -12.44 -31.87 -15.45
N ALA A 126 -11.87 -32.77 -16.24
CA ALA A 126 -11.35 -34.05 -15.79
C ALA A 126 -9.89 -34.20 -16.20
N GLN A 127 -9.17 -35.00 -15.43
CA GLN A 127 -7.79 -35.38 -15.71
C GLN A 127 -7.72 -36.90 -15.83
N SER A 128 -7.20 -37.40 -16.95
CA SER A 128 -6.83 -38.80 -17.12
C SER A 128 -5.62 -39.13 -16.27
N THR A 129 -5.72 -40.19 -15.48
CA THR A 129 -4.62 -40.76 -14.69
C THR A 129 -3.70 -41.66 -15.51
N GLY A 130 -4.00 -41.89 -16.80
CA GLY A 130 -3.10 -42.53 -17.77
C GLY A 130 -2.69 -43.98 -17.46
N SER A 131 -3.49 -44.72 -16.68
CA SER A 131 -3.26 -46.15 -16.41
C SER A 131 -3.51 -47.02 -17.63
#